data_AF-A0A3P8EZP4-F1
#
_entry.id   AF-A0A3P8EZP4-F1
#
_cell.length_a   1.000
_cell.length_b   1.000
_cell.length_c   1.000
_cell.angle_alpha   90.00
_cell.angle_beta   90.00
_cell.angle_gamma   90.00
#
_symmetry.space_group_name_H-M   'P 1'
#
loop_
_entity.id
_entity.type
_entity.pdbx_description
1 polymer ?
#
loop_
_entity_poly.entity_id
_entity_poly.type
_entity_poly.pdbx_seq_one_letter_code
_entity_poly.pdbx_strand_id
1 'polypeptide(L)'
;MSGLNLHTTLPLEVIRVVSQKAGERNFNVFYELCSGMSPDTRASYGIRDQQKFFYLTQGKVSEAGRDDTANFARLDASLEIVGFSEEQRQIIYKTLATILHLGNMYFRQRRVRFFSLINDTPRR
;
A
#
# COMPACT_ATOMS: atom_id res chain seq x y z
N MET A 1 12.96 -34.51 11.49
CA MET A 1 11.98 -33.88 10.59
C MET A 1 12.75 -33.01 9.62
N SER A 2 12.83 -33.42 8.37
CA SER A 2 13.48 -32.69 7.29
C SER A 2 12.70 -31.38 7.07
N GLY A 3 13.34 -30.24 7.32
CA GLY A 3 12.70 -28.94 7.19
C GLY A 3 12.19 -28.70 5.77
N LEU A 4 11.01 -28.12 5.66
CA LEU A 4 10.43 -27.67 4.39
C LEU A 4 11.33 -26.55 3.82
N ASN A 5 12.10 -26.85 2.77
CA ASN A 5 12.91 -25.86 2.06
C ASN A 5 12.06 -25.19 0.98
N LEU A 6 11.53 -24.00 1.27
CA LEU A 6 10.86 -23.15 0.30
C LEU A 6 11.90 -22.43 -0.56
N HIS A 7 12.33 -23.06 -1.65
CA HIS A 7 13.08 -22.37 -2.71
C HIS A 7 12.07 -21.56 -3.54
N THR A 8 11.90 -20.28 -3.23
CA THR A 8 10.96 -19.43 -3.98
C THR A 8 11.59 -19.03 -5.32
N THR A 9 11.12 -19.65 -6.41
CA THR A 9 11.59 -19.41 -7.78
C THR A 9 10.56 -18.62 -8.62
N LEU A 10 9.71 -17.81 -7.98
CA LEU A 10 8.71 -16.99 -8.68
C LEU A 10 9.07 -15.51 -8.60
N PRO A 11 9.18 -14.80 -9.75
CA PRO A 11 9.41 -13.36 -9.77
C PRO A 11 8.25 -12.62 -9.11
N LEU A 12 8.56 -11.80 -8.11
CA LEU A 12 7.59 -10.85 -7.57
C LEU A 12 7.46 -9.68 -8.53
N GLU A 13 6.27 -9.48 -9.09
CA GLU A 13 5.99 -8.34 -9.98
C GLU A 13 5.75 -7.06 -9.18
N VAL A 14 6.81 -6.51 -8.58
CA VAL A 14 6.77 -5.33 -7.69
C VAL A 14 6.09 -4.12 -8.35
N ILE A 15 6.21 -4.00 -9.68
CA ILE A 15 5.57 -2.93 -10.45
C ILE A 15 4.04 -2.91 -10.29
N ARG A 16 3.41 -4.05 -9.99
CA ARG A 16 1.95 -4.14 -9.80
C ARG A 16 1.48 -3.42 -8.54
N VAL A 17 2.38 -3.16 -7.60
CA VAL A 17 2.04 -2.36 -6.41
C VAL A 17 1.68 -0.94 -6.80
N VAL A 18 2.43 -0.34 -7.74
CA VAL A 18 2.30 1.08 -8.09
C VAL A 18 1.48 1.33 -9.35
N SER A 19 1.26 0.31 -10.18
CA SER A 19 0.48 0.41 -11.42
C SER A 19 -0.23 -0.90 -11.74
N GLN A 20 -1.53 -0.83 -11.99
CA GLN A 20 -2.34 -1.99 -12.40
C GLN A 20 -2.90 -1.76 -13.80
N LYS A 21 -2.97 -2.82 -14.61
CA LYS A 21 -3.69 -2.77 -15.89
C LYS A 21 -5.19 -2.63 -15.62
N ALA A 22 -5.91 -2.05 -16.57
CA ALA A 22 -7.37 -1.99 -16.48
C ALA A 22 -7.94 -3.41 -16.35
N GLY A 23 -8.82 -3.62 -15.36
CA GLY A 23 -9.36 -4.94 -15.05
C GLY A 23 -8.49 -5.80 -14.11
N GLU A 24 -7.30 -5.34 -13.72
CA GLU A 24 -6.45 -6.05 -12.77
C GLU A 24 -6.51 -5.43 -11.36
N ARG A 25 -6.55 -6.30 -10.34
CA ARG A 25 -6.44 -5.91 -8.94
C ARG A 25 -4.97 -5.86 -8.52
N ASN A 26 -4.67 -5.06 -7.50
CA ASN A 26 -3.40 -5.15 -6.76
C ASN A 26 -3.37 -6.45 -5.90
N PHE A 27 -2.28 -6.70 -5.17
CA PHE A 27 -2.17 -7.86 -4.27
C PHE A 27 -3.29 -7.87 -3.22
N ASN A 28 -3.87 -9.06 -2.99
CA ASN A 28 -5.03 -9.23 -2.09
C ASN A 28 -4.76 -8.74 -0.68
N VAL A 29 -3.53 -8.91 -0.19
CA VAL A 29 -3.13 -8.52 1.17
C VAL A 29 -3.48 -7.06 1.49
N PHE A 30 -3.45 -6.15 0.52
CA PHE A 30 -3.79 -4.75 0.77
C PHE A 30 -5.28 -4.53 1.03
N TYR A 31 -6.14 -5.30 0.39
CA TYR A 31 -7.59 -5.20 0.56
C TYR A 31 -8.08 -5.97 1.79
N GLU A 32 -7.46 -7.12 2.03
CA GLU A 32 -7.58 -7.89 3.28
C GLU A 32 -7.20 -7.01 4.47
N LEU A 33 -6.10 -6.24 4.39
CA LEU A 33 -5.69 -5.28 5.41
C LEU A 33 -6.75 -4.19 5.64
N CYS A 34 -7.34 -3.64 4.57
CA CYS A 34 -8.34 -2.57 4.67
C CYS A 34 -9.67 -3.06 5.29
N SER A 35 -10.04 -4.32 5.02
CA SER A 35 -11.36 -4.88 5.35
C SER A 35 -11.37 -5.74 6.62
N GLY A 36 -10.25 -6.38 6.95
CA GLY A 36 -10.17 -7.36 8.02
C GLY A 36 -9.60 -6.86 9.35
N MET A 37 -8.95 -5.69 9.37
CA MET A 37 -8.46 -5.11 10.61
C MET A 37 -9.59 -4.63 11.52
N SER A 38 -9.39 -4.78 12.84
CA SER A 38 -10.27 -4.16 13.83
C SER A 38 -10.32 -2.63 13.65
N PRO A 39 -11.44 -1.97 13.98
CA PRO A 39 -11.56 -0.52 13.83
C PRO A 39 -10.45 0.26 14.55
N ASP A 40 -10.04 -0.19 15.73
CA ASP A 40 -9.01 0.47 16.56
C ASP A 40 -7.62 0.37 15.92
N THR A 41 -7.22 -0.83 15.48
CA THR A 41 -5.93 -1.04 14.79
C THR A 41 -5.91 -0.36 13.43
N ARG A 42 -7.03 -0.38 12.72
CA ARG A 42 -7.17 0.32 11.44
C ARG A 42 -6.98 1.82 11.62
N ALA A 43 -7.56 2.40 12.68
CA ALA A 43 -7.38 3.80 13.03
C ALA A 43 -5.94 4.13 13.44
N SER A 44 -5.28 3.26 14.23
CA SER A 44 -3.89 3.48 14.65
C SER A 44 -2.90 3.47 13.48
N TYR A 45 -3.19 2.73 12.41
CA TYR A 45 -2.41 2.72 11.16
C TYR A 45 -2.87 3.75 10.12
N GLY A 46 -3.91 4.53 10.45
CA GLY A 46 -4.49 5.51 9.53
C GLY A 46 -5.09 4.88 8.27
N ILE A 47 -5.40 3.58 8.29
CA ILE A 47 -5.96 2.88 7.14
C ILE A 47 -7.40 3.35 6.94
N ARG A 48 -7.74 3.63 5.68
CA ARG A 48 -9.06 4.07 5.24
C ARG A 48 -9.67 3.03 4.32
N ASP A 49 -10.88 3.29 3.82
CA ASP A 49 -11.49 2.43 2.80
C ASP A 49 -10.59 2.32 1.57
N GLN A 50 -10.60 1.15 0.93
CA GLN A 50 -9.74 0.84 -0.22
C GLN A 50 -9.78 1.89 -1.33
N GLN A 51 -10.93 2.55 -1.54
CA GLN A 51 -11.12 3.58 -2.57
C GLN A 51 -10.36 4.88 -2.28
N LYS A 52 -9.85 5.04 -1.05
CA LYS A 52 -9.05 6.20 -0.62
C LYS A 52 -7.55 6.01 -0.91
N PHE A 53 -7.13 4.85 -1.39
CA PHE A 53 -5.74 4.57 -1.73
C PHE A 53 -5.54 4.53 -3.24
N PHE A 54 -4.66 5.40 -3.74
CA PHE A 54 -4.37 5.50 -5.17
C PHE A 54 -3.84 4.17 -5.74
N TYR A 55 -2.97 3.47 -4.99
CA TYR A 55 -2.44 2.17 -5.39
C TYR A 55 -3.48 1.05 -5.44
N LEU A 56 -4.69 1.23 -4.92
CA LEU A 56 -5.76 0.23 -4.97
C LEU A 56 -6.84 0.56 -6.00
N THR A 57 -6.77 1.71 -6.67
CA THR A 57 -7.86 2.21 -7.51
C THR A 57 -7.50 2.31 -9.00
N GLN A 58 -6.27 2.02 -9.41
CA GLN A 58 -5.87 2.23 -10.82
C GLN A 58 -6.50 1.23 -11.78
N GLY A 59 -6.64 -0.02 -11.36
CA GLY A 59 -7.22 -1.09 -12.19
C GLY A 59 -8.73 -1.00 -12.39
N LYS A 60 -9.43 -0.13 -11.63
CA LYS A 60 -10.90 0.06 -11.67
C LYS A 60 -11.70 -1.25 -11.55
N VAL A 61 -11.23 -2.16 -10.70
CA VAL A 61 -11.87 -3.46 -10.46
C VAL A 61 -12.89 -3.35 -9.34
N SER A 62 -14.08 -3.92 -9.55
CA SER A 62 -15.08 -4.18 -8.52
C SER A 62 -15.29 -5.69 -8.45
N GLU A 63 -14.65 -6.39 -7.52
CA GLU A 63 -14.93 -7.82 -7.32
C GLU A 63 -16.15 -7.96 -6.39
N ALA A 64 -17.25 -8.43 -6.97
CA ALA A 64 -18.39 -8.90 -6.20
C ALA A 64 -18.12 -10.34 -5.73
N GLY A 65 -18.33 -10.63 -4.45
CA GLY A 65 -18.33 -12.01 -3.91
C GLY A 65 -17.04 -12.47 -3.22
N ARG A 66 -16.05 -11.59 -3.00
CA ARG A 66 -14.85 -11.91 -2.20
C ARG A 66 -15.00 -11.39 -0.78
N ASP A 67 -14.75 -12.25 0.20
CA ASP A 67 -14.74 -11.89 1.62
C ASP A 67 -13.31 -11.59 2.08
N ASP A 68 -12.85 -10.36 1.82
CA ASP A 68 -11.52 -9.91 2.22
C ASP A 68 -11.35 -9.88 3.75
N THR A 69 -12.44 -9.74 4.52
CA THR A 69 -12.40 -9.80 5.99
C THR A 69 -12.07 -11.21 6.48
N ALA A 70 -12.76 -12.23 5.96
CA ALA A 70 -12.45 -13.62 6.29
C ALA A 70 -11.05 -14.05 5.81
N ASN A 71 -10.61 -13.55 4.64
CA ASN A 71 -9.28 -13.85 4.11
C ASN A 71 -8.17 -13.23 4.97
N PHE A 72 -8.36 -12.01 5.49
CA PHE A 72 -7.41 -11.42 6.44
C PHE A 72 -7.27 -12.25 7.72
N ALA A 73 -8.38 -12.71 8.30
CA ALA A 73 -8.34 -13.56 9.50
C ALA A 73 -7.58 -14.87 9.23
N ARG A 74 -7.78 -15.47 8.05
CA ARG A 74 -7.02 -16.66 7.62
C ARG A 74 -5.53 -16.35 7.44
N LEU A 75 -5.20 -15.20 6.87
CA LEU A 75 -3.82 -14.77 6.69
C LEU A 75 -3.11 -14.58 8.04
N ASP A 76 -3.73 -13.86 8.99
CA ASP A 76 -3.15 -13.61 10.32
C ASP A 76 -2.93 -14.93 11.08
N ALA A 77 -3.92 -15.83 11.08
CA ALA A 77 -3.79 -17.16 11.65
C ALA A 77 -2.69 -17.98 10.97
N SER A 78 -2.54 -17.87 9.65
CA SER A 78 -1.46 -18.58 8.92
C SER A 78 -0.08 -18.06 9.31
N LEU A 79 0.08 -16.75 9.48
CA LEU A 79 1.34 -16.15 9.94
C LEU A 79 1.69 -16.62 11.37
N GLU A 80 0.68 -16.73 12.24
CA GLU A 80 0.86 -17.28 13.58
C GLU A 80 1.31 -18.75 13.54
N ILE A 81 0.66 -19.60 12.73
CA ILE A 81 1.02 -21.03 12.57
C ILE A 81 2.45 -21.20 12.04
N VAL A 82 2.89 -20.31 11.13
CA VAL A 82 4.27 -20.32 10.59
C VAL A 82 5.29 -19.86 11.64
N GLY A 83 4.85 -19.26 12.75
CA GLY A 83 5.70 -18.89 13.88
C GLY A 83 6.08 -17.41 13.91
N PHE A 84 5.37 -16.54 13.19
CA PHE A 84 5.59 -15.09 13.31
C PHE A 84 5.00 -14.59 14.64
N SER A 85 5.83 -13.91 15.44
CA SER A 85 5.37 -13.25 16.66
C SER A 85 4.36 -12.14 16.35
N GLU A 86 3.56 -11.76 17.33
CA GLU A 86 2.61 -10.65 17.16
C GLU A 86 3.33 -9.37 16.70
N GLU A 87 4.46 -9.03 17.31
CA GLU A 87 5.28 -7.89 16.95
C GLU A 87 5.75 -7.94 15.49
N GLN A 88 6.18 -9.11 15.02
CA GLN A 88 6.58 -9.29 13.62
C GLN A 88 5.39 -9.10 12.66
N ARG A 89 4.21 -9.65 13.01
CA ARG A 89 2.99 -9.44 12.22
C ARG A 89 2.61 -7.96 12.17
N GLN A 90 2.67 -7.25 13.30
CA GLN A 90 2.42 -5.81 13.34
C GLN A 90 3.42 -5.01 12.48
N ILE A 91 4.70 -5.38 12.47
CA ILE A 91 5.70 -4.75 11.58
C ILE A 91 5.35 -4.97 10.10
N ILE A 92 4.93 -6.19 9.73
CA ILE A 92 4.47 -6.51 8.37
C ILE A 92 3.28 -5.61 8.00
N TYR A 93 2.25 -5.57 8.85
CA TYR A 93 1.04 -4.79 8.62
C TYR A 93 1.32 -3.29 8.51
N LYS A 94 2.19 -2.76 9.39
CA LYS A 94 2.62 -1.36 9.34
C LYS A 94 3.40 -1.03 8.07
N THR A 95 4.22 -1.97 7.58
CA THR A 95 4.96 -1.82 6.32
C THR A 95 3.99 -1.75 5.14
N LEU A 96 2.99 -2.64 5.09
CA LEU A 96 1.95 -2.63 4.07
C LEU A 96 1.12 -1.34 4.09
N ALA A 97 0.72 -0.88 5.28
CA ALA A 97 0.02 0.40 5.44
C ALA A 97 0.87 1.58 4.94
N THR A 98 2.16 1.57 5.23
CA THR A 98 3.10 2.60 4.75
C THR A 98 3.15 2.64 3.22
N ILE A 99 3.21 1.48 2.56
CA ILE A 99 3.18 1.39 1.09
C ILE A 99 1.91 2.01 0.51
N LEU A 100 0.74 1.77 1.12
CA LEU A 100 -0.52 2.38 0.70
C LEU A 100 -0.50 3.90 0.84
N HIS A 101 0.02 4.41 1.96
CA HIS A 101 0.13 5.85 2.21
C HIS A 101 1.09 6.54 1.23
N LEU A 102 2.19 5.89 0.85
CA LEU A 102 3.12 6.41 -0.17
C LEU A 102 2.42 6.67 -1.51
N GLY A 103 1.47 5.82 -1.89
CA GLY A 103 0.68 6.00 -3.12
C GLY A 103 -0.20 7.25 -3.12
N ASN A 104 -0.53 7.78 -1.94
CA ASN A 104 -1.35 8.99 -1.80
C ASN A 104 -0.53 10.28 -1.73
N MET A 105 0.79 10.21 -1.87
CA MET A 105 1.65 11.39 -1.89
C MET A 105 1.56 12.09 -3.26
N TYR A 106 1.22 13.38 -3.26
CA TYR A 106 1.20 14.21 -4.47
C TYR A 106 2.20 15.35 -4.34
N PHE A 107 3.12 15.43 -5.29
CA PHE A 107 4.11 16.51 -5.34
C PHE A 107 3.63 17.59 -6.29
N ARG A 108 3.62 18.84 -5.82
CA ARG A 108 3.35 20.02 -6.66
C ARG A 108 4.65 20.72 -6.96
N GLN A 109 4.96 20.91 -8.24
CA GLN A 109 6.13 21.69 -8.65
C GLN A 109 5.91 23.16 -8.29
N ARG A 110 6.74 23.70 -7.40
CA ARG A 110 6.73 25.13 -7.09
C ARG A 110 7.62 25.85 -8.09
N ARG A 111 7.03 26.69 -8.95
CA ARG A 111 7.83 27.61 -9.79
C ARG A 111 8.43 28.68 -8.88
N VAL A 112 9.74 28.59 -8.65
CA VAL A 112 10.49 29.67 -8.01
C VAL A 112 10.67 30.75 -9.07
N ARG A 113 9.97 31.87 -8.93
CA ARG A 113 10.27 33.06 -9.74
C ARG A 113 11.61 33.59 -9.25
N PHE A 114 12.67 33.36 -10.03
CA PHE A 114 13.86 34.21 -9.93
C PHE A 114 13.42 35.61 -10.36
N PHE A 115 13.19 36.49 -9.40
CA PHE A 115 12.96 37.90 -9.69
C PHE A 115 14.23 38.39 -10.38
N SER A 116 14.11 38.80 -11.64
CA SER A 116 15.19 39.43 -12.39
C SER A 116 15.58 40.72 -11.66
N LEU A 117 16.69 40.68 -10.90
CA LEU A 117 17.40 41.86 -10.39
C LEU A 117 18.12 42.61 -11.53
N ILE A 118 17.49 42.70 -12.70
CA ILE A 118 18.01 43.37 -13.88
C ILE A 118 16.88 44.22 -14.42
N ASN A 119 16.59 45.36 -13.79
CA ASN A 119 15.93 46.52 -14.43
C ASN A 119 15.88 47.79 -13.55
N ASP A 120 16.72 47.93 -12.53
CA ASP A 120 16.95 49.22 -11.87
C ASP A 120 18.33 49.78 -12.23
N THR A 121 18.51 50.18 -13.48
CA THR A 121 19.47 51.23 -13.83
C THR A 121 18.71 52.40 -14.43
N PRO A 122 18.69 53.57 -13.76
CA PRO A 122 17.96 54.73 -14.26
C PRO A 122 18.65 55.26 -15.51
N ARG A 123 17.91 55.35 -16.62
CA ARG A 123 18.36 56.06 -17.82
C ARG A 123 18.54 57.54 -17.46
N ARG A 124 19.79 58.02 -17.50
CA ARG A 124 20.12 59.44 -17.70
C ARG A 124 20.34 59.70 -19.18
#